data_AF-A0A7V5L2E7-F1
#
_entry.id   AF-A0A7V5L2E7-F1
#
_cell.length_a   1.000
_cell.length_b   1.000
_cell.length_c   1.000
_cell.angle_alpha   90.00
_cell.angle_beta   90.00
_cell.angle_gamma   90.00
#
_symmetry.space_group_name_H-M   'P 1'
#
loop_
_entity.id
_entity.type
_entity.pdbx_description
1 polymer ?
#
loop_
_entity_poly.entity_id
_entity_poly.type
_entity_poly.pdbx_seq_one_letter_code
_entity_poly.pdbx_strand_id
1 'polypeptide(L)'
;MHLKILLLTIISFSFIFASTYSDTFINDTRNQYTVINSWTKGGVGSFNYDNSGKRLHILTGDNVALTFSHTLAPSTVGHFSLDFLPLTYYPNGGVFTLKLIQNNSTYYQIENTDGYGVKSVNKYINGNLVDSQNFNSEYTQNTQYTLSIDFSPSSTTINAFGQTITINTNISPITVNAFLIETTQQDAFYDNINYITSQTDTNIPPTANAGQDRTTQVNQPITITGSGNDSDGNIVSYEWSQGNTILANTASFDYTPTAVQTDTLTLTVTDNDGAIASDSMKVNVTSDTVTATEVIVDNQDTTAFSTTGTWAESIANDEYAQSSIYSRTLNSSAIWHPNLLTAGLYHVYVWYSGSIYQNRDPQAEYTVHYAGGSQTVTVNQN
;
A
#
# COMPACT_ATOMS: atom_id res chain seq x y z
N MET A 1 34.53 14.06 14.10
CA MET A 1 34.18 12.65 14.37
C MET A 1 33.05 12.66 15.38
N HIS A 2 31.80 12.74 14.93
CA HIS A 2 30.62 12.78 15.82
C HIS A 2 29.97 11.40 15.80
N LEU A 3 30.16 10.66 16.89
CA LEU A 3 29.58 9.35 17.14
C LEU A 3 28.10 9.55 17.50
N LYS A 4 27.21 9.26 16.55
CA LYS A 4 25.76 9.25 16.79
C LYS A 4 25.43 7.89 17.43
N ILE A 5 25.22 7.88 18.74
CA ILE A 5 24.73 6.71 19.47
C ILE A 5 23.27 6.51 19.04
N LEU A 6 23.04 5.50 18.21
CA LEU A 6 21.72 5.01 17.89
C LEU A 6 21.21 4.26 19.12
N LEU A 7 20.28 4.87 19.86
CA LEU A 7 19.56 4.18 20.92
C LEU A 7 18.63 3.17 20.23
N LEU A 8 19.12 1.95 20.03
CA LEU A 8 18.29 0.85 19.58
C LEU A 8 17.45 0.43 20.78
N THR A 9 16.20 0.87 20.80
CA THR A 9 15.19 0.35 21.73
C THR A 9 15.03 -1.13 21.44
N ILE A 10 15.71 -1.99 22.20
CA ILE A 10 15.45 -3.42 22.21
C ILE A 10 14.06 -3.56 22.82
N ILE A 11 13.03 -3.65 21.98
CA ILE A 11 11.71 -4.10 22.40
C ILE A 11 11.89 -5.59 22.71
N SER A 12 12.14 -5.91 23.98
CA SER A 12 12.05 -7.28 24.47
C SER A 12 10.59 -7.72 24.42
N PHE A 13 10.18 -8.36 23.32
CA PHE A 13 8.93 -9.10 23.31
C PHE A 13 9.09 -10.33 24.19
N SER A 14 8.44 -10.29 25.35
CA SER A 14 8.22 -11.48 26.18
C SER A 14 7.22 -12.35 25.44
N PHE A 15 7.70 -13.44 24.83
CA PHE A 15 6.84 -14.43 24.19
C PHE A 15 6.01 -15.13 25.27
N ILE A 16 4.71 -14.84 25.33
CA ILE A 16 3.77 -15.59 26.14
C ILE A 16 3.40 -16.84 25.36
N PHE A 17 3.61 -18.00 26.00
CA PHE A 17 3.37 -19.33 25.46
C PHE A 17 1.98 -19.45 24.83
N ALA A 18 1.93 -19.98 23.60
CA ALA A 18 0.71 -20.36 22.91
C ALA A 18 -0.01 -21.50 23.64
N SER A 19 -1.33 -21.45 23.77
CA SER A 19 -2.10 -22.65 24.10
C SER A 19 -2.09 -23.57 22.90
N THR A 20 -1.50 -24.75 23.09
CA THR A 20 -1.43 -25.83 22.09
C THR A 20 -2.18 -27.05 22.62
N TYR A 21 -3.01 -27.65 21.77
CA TYR A 21 -3.45 -29.03 21.98
C TYR A 21 -2.65 -29.89 21.01
N SER A 22 -2.05 -30.96 21.51
CA SER A 22 -1.39 -31.95 20.66
C SER A 22 -1.62 -33.34 21.20
N ASP A 23 -1.84 -34.27 20.28
CA ASP A 23 -1.99 -35.67 20.59
C ASP A 23 -1.34 -36.53 19.50
N THR A 24 -0.37 -37.32 19.93
CA THR A 24 0.38 -38.29 19.09
C THR A 24 -0.09 -39.72 19.34
N PHE A 25 -1.10 -39.90 20.20
CA PHE A 25 -1.69 -41.19 20.59
C PHE A 25 -0.73 -42.22 21.21
N ILE A 26 0.56 -41.90 21.41
CA ILE A 26 1.61 -42.82 21.90
C ILE A 26 1.35 -43.29 23.34
N ASN A 27 0.77 -42.44 24.20
CA ASN A 27 0.60 -42.70 25.64
C ASN A 27 -0.86 -42.56 26.09
N ASP A 28 -1.82 -42.72 25.18
CA ASP A 28 -3.18 -42.25 25.42
C ASP A 28 -4.07 -43.23 26.20
N THR A 29 -5.04 -42.68 26.92
CA THR A 29 -6.12 -43.41 27.59
C THR A 29 -7.45 -42.88 27.07
N ARG A 30 -8.48 -43.73 26.93
CA ARG A 30 -9.79 -43.44 26.26
C ARG A 30 -10.61 -42.22 26.75
N ASN A 31 -10.08 -41.36 27.63
CA ASN A 31 -10.81 -40.29 28.31
C ASN A 31 -10.59 -38.89 27.71
N GLN A 32 -9.72 -38.73 26.71
CA GLN A 32 -9.49 -37.41 26.10
C GLN A 32 -10.56 -37.05 25.05
N TYR A 33 -11.19 -38.04 24.43
CA TYR A 33 -12.13 -37.82 23.32
C TYR A 33 -13.55 -38.19 23.71
N THR A 34 -14.51 -37.42 23.22
CA THR A 34 -15.92 -37.84 23.21
C THR A 34 -16.15 -38.69 21.97
N VAL A 35 -16.46 -39.98 22.15
CA VAL A 35 -16.68 -40.94 21.07
C VAL A 35 -18.15 -41.38 21.05
N ILE A 36 -18.80 -41.23 19.89
CA ILE A 36 -20.22 -41.54 19.70
C ILE A 36 -20.37 -42.40 18.44
N ASN A 37 -21.12 -43.50 18.54
CA ASN A 37 -21.59 -44.21 17.35
C ASN A 37 -22.86 -43.50 16.84
N SER A 38 -22.74 -42.72 15.76
CA SER A 38 -23.81 -41.84 15.27
C SER A 38 -24.86 -42.57 14.42
N TRP A 39 -24.48 -43.68 13.76
CA TRP A 39 -25.40 -44.56 13.04
C TRP A 39 -25.02 -46.02 13.28
N THR A 40 -25.96 -46.82 13.78
CA THR A 40 -25.75 -48.25 14.03
C THR A 40 -26.95 -49.04 13.53
N LYS A 41 -26.88 -49.61 12.32
CA LYS A 41 -27.84 -50.66 11.91
C LYS A 41 -27.52 -52.02 12.58
N GLY A 42 -27.28 -52.00 13.89
CA GLY A 42 -26.93 -53.17 14.70
C GLY A 42 -25.43 -53.46 14.89
N GLY A 43 -24.53 -52.64 14.31
CA GLY A 43 -23.08 -52.74 14.50
C GLY A 43 -22.51 -51.69 15.48
N VAL A 44 -21.26 -51.87 15.92
CA VAL A 44 -20.53 -50.92 16.79
C VAL A 44 -19.17 -50.65 16.14
N GLY A 45 -18.82 -49.37 15.99
CA GLY A 45 -17.51 -48.96 15.48
C GLY A 45 -16.45 -49.13 16.54
N SER A 46 -15.21 -49.36 16.13
CA SER A 46 -14.09 -49.53 17.04
C SER A 46 -13.23 -48.26 17.08
N PHE A 47 -12.97 -47.78 18.29
CA PHE A 47 -11.99 -46.73 18.60
C PHE A 47 -10.87 -47.37 19.41
N ASN A 48 -9.84 -47.84 18.70
CA ASN A 48 -8.77 -48.64 19.27
C ASN A 48 -7.42 -47.96 19.05
N TYR A 49 -6.46 -48.26 19.92
CA TYR A 49 -5.08 -47.84 19.72
C TYR A 49 -4.33 -49.06 19.19
N ASP A 50 -3.44 -48.88 18.20
CA ASP A 50 -2.71 -50.01 17.66
C ASP A 50 -1.76 -50.65 18.71
N ASN A 51 -1.61 -51.99 18.66
CA ASN A 51 -0.74 -52.72 19.61
C ASN A 51 0.75 -52.37 19.47
N SER A 52 1.12 -51.72 18.37
CA SER A 52 2.45 -51.15 18.11
C SER A 52 2.65 -49.79 18.81
N GLY A 53 1.56 -49.21 19.34
CA GLY A 53 1.52 -48.18 20.36
C GLY A 53 1.67 -46.75 19.89
N LYS A 54 1.19 -46.35 18.70
CA LYS A 54 1.40 -44.95 18.24
C LYS A 54 0.29 -44.29 17.41
N ARG A 55 -0.87 -44.92 17.16
CA ARG A 55 -1.93 -44.29 16.34
C ARG A 55 -3.33 -44.71 16.76
N LEU A 56 -4.29 -43.82 16.55
CA LEU A 56 -5.71 -44.12 16.68
C LEU A 56 -6.19 -44.92 15.45
N HIS A 57 -6.70 -46.13 15.66
CA HIS A 57 -7.35 -46.95 14.65
C HIS A 57 -8.87 -46.85 14.77
N ILE A 58 -9.50 -46.35 13.72
CA ILE A 58 -10.95 -46.39 13.56
C ILE A 58 -11.31 -47.49 12.58
N LEU A 59 -12.19 -48.39 13.03
CA LEU A 59 -12.83 -49.39 12.20
C LEU A 59 -14.35 -49.24 12.33
N THR A 60 -14.97 -48.76 11.27
CA THR A 60 -16.42 -48.72 11.12
C THR A 60 -16.78 -49.66 9.97
N GLY A 61 -17.53 -50.72 10.27
CA GLY A 61 -17.99 -51.66 9.26
C GLY A 61 -19.11 -51.09 8.38
N ASP A 62 -19.75 -51.96 7.61
CA ASP A 62 -20.91 -51.58 6.79
C ASP A 62 -22.04 -51.02 7.65
N ASN A 63 -22.50 -49.82 7.32
CA ASN A 63 -23.59 -49.10 8.01
C ASN A 63 -23.32 -48.71 9.47
N VAL A 64 -22.04 -48.45 9.80
CA VAL A 64 -21.66 -47.84 11.07
C VAL A 64 -20.99 -46.50 10.81
N ALA A 65 -21.43 -45.48 11.55
CA ALA A 65 -20.74 -44.19 11.61
C ALA A 65 -20.22 -43.97 13.03
N LEU A 66 -18.98 -43.49 13.12
CA LEU A 66 -18.32 -43.15 14.38
C LEU A 66 -17.82 -41.72 14.32
N THR A 67 -18.12 -40.99 15.38
CA THR A 67 -17.67 -39.63 15.59
C THR A 67 -16.75 -39.59 16.80
N PHE A 68 -15.62 -38.88 16.69
CA PHE A 68 -14.82 -38.48 17.84
C PHE A 68 -14.54 -36.98 17.82
N SER A 69 -14.44 -36.38 18.99
CA SER A 69 -14.29 -34.94 19.14
C SER A 69 -13.53 -34.55 20.40
N HIS A 70 -12.96 -33.34 20.38
CA HIS A 70 -12.27 -32.74 21.51
C HIS A 70 -12.55 -31.23 21.55
N THR A 71 -12.64 -30.68 22.75
CA THR A 71 -12.75 -29.24 22.98
C THR A 71 -11.38 -28.59 22.95
N LEU A 72 -11.26 -27.44 22.31
CA LEU A 72 -10.03 -26.69 22.13
C LEU A 72 -10.11 -25.34 22.84
N ALA A 73 -8.96 -24.72 23.09
CA ALA A 73 -8.92 -23.30 23.44
C ALA A 73 -9.53 -22.48 22.28
N PRO A 74 -10.54 -21.62 22.52
CA PRO A 74 -11.19 -20.86 21.45
C PRO A 74 -10.23 -19.89 20.74
N SER A 75 -10.20 -19.89 19.41
CA SER A 75 -9.46 -18.90 18.62
C SER A 75 -10.08 -18.65 17.24
N THR A 76 -9.95 -17.42 16.72
CA THR A 76 -10.30 -17.06 15.34
C THR A 76 -9.13 -17.16 14.37
N VAL A 77 -7.91 -17.38 14.89
CA VAL A 77 -6.69 -17.63 14.13
C VAL A 77 -6.04 -18.92 14.64
N GLY A 78 -5.50 -19.74 13.75
CA GLY A 78 -4.73 -20.89 14.18
C GLY A 78 -4.48 -21.89 13.07
N HIS A 79 -3.76 -22.93 13.46
CA HIS A 79 -3.45 -24.05 12.59
C HIS A 79 -3.93 -25.35 13.25
N PHE A 80 -4.62 -26.17 12.47
CA PHE A 80 -5.02 -27.53 12.83
C PHE A 80 -4.37 -28.51 11.87
N SER A 81 -3.75 -29.56 12.38
CA SER A 81 -3.26 -30.68 11.58
C SER A 81 -3.63 -32.04 12.13
N LEU A 82 -3.68 -33.02 11.24
CA LEU A 82 -4.02 -34.41 11.50
C LEU A 82 -3.40 -35.28 10.41
N ASP A 83 -2.78 -36.38 10.81
CA ASP A 83 -2.41 -37.44 9.88
C ASP A 83 -3.56 -38.44 9.75
N PHE A 84 -3.84 -38.84 8.51
CA PHE A 84 -4.89 -39.77 8.12
C PHE A 84 -4.34 -40.82 7.15
N LEU A 85 -4.50 -42.09 7.48
CA LEU A 85 -4.10 -43.23 6.66
C LEU A 85 -5.28 -44.20 6.48
N PRO A 86 -6.03 -44.12 5.38
CA PRO A 86 -7.06 -45.10 5.03
C PRO A 86 -6.42 -46.42 4.59
N LEU A 87 -7.00 -47.56 4.98
CA LEU A 87 -6.47 -48.91 4.72
C LEU A 87 -7.36 -49.72 3.78
N THR A 88 -8.68 -49.66 3.99
CA THR A 88 -9.67 -50.41 3.21
C THR A 88 -10.48 -49.47 2.33
N TYR A 89 -10.81 -49.94 1.12
CA TYR A 89 -11.57 -49.22 0.10
C TYR A 89 -13.05 -49.56 0.19
N TYR A 90 -13.90 -48.56 0.37
CA TYR A 90 -15.34 -48.73 0.51
C TYR A 90 -16.10 -47.95 -0.59
N PRO A 91 -16.26 -48.53 -1.79
CA PRO A 91 -16.69 -47.81 -3.00
C PRO A 91 -18.03 -47.09 -2.89
N ASN A 92 -18.89 -47.51 -1.96
CA ASN A 92 -20.24 -46.98 -1.78
C ASN A 92 -20.43 -46.23 -0.45
N GLY A 93 -19.37 -45.93 0.31
CA GLY A 93 -19.59 -45.27 1.60
C GLY A 93 -18.42 -44.93 2.48
N GLY A 94 -17.16 -45.10 2.06
CA GLY A 94 -16.04 -44.58 2.84
C GLY A 94 -16.08 -43.06 2.81
N VAL A 95 -16.37 -42.46 3.96
CA VAL A 95 -16.51 -41.02 4.11
C VAL A 95 -15.70 -40.56 5.30
N PHE A 96 -14.88 -39.54 5.07
CA PHE A 96 -14.19 -38.77 6.09
C PHE A 96 -14.77 -37.35 6.12
N THR A 97 -15.15 -36.90 7.31
CA THR A 97 -15.57 -35.52 7.58
C THR A 97 -14.80 -34.97 8.76
N LEU A 98 -14.07 -33.88 8.58
CA LEU A 98 -13.49 -33.07 9.65
C LEU A 98 -14.25 -31.76 9.76
N LYS A 99 -14.63 -31.38 10.99
CA LYS A 99 -15.20 -30.07 11.30
C LYS A 99 -14.34 -29.33 12.31
N LEU A 100 -14.03 -28.07 12.03
CA LEU A 100 -13.51 -27.11 13.00
C LEU A 100 -14.67 -26.21 13.44
N ILE A 101 -15.05 -26.33 14.71
CA ILE A 101 -16.37 -25.94 15.20
C ILE A 101 -16.26 -24.71 16.11
N GLN A 102 -17.18 -23.77 15.93
CA GLN A 102 -17.53 -22.77 16.95
C GLN A 102 -18.81 -23.18 17.70
N ASN A 103 -19.79 -23.66 16.95
CA ASN A 103 -21.04 -24.24 17.45
C ASN A 103 -21.67 -25.14 16.36
N ASN A 104 -22.78 -25.82 16.68
CA ASN A 104 -23.44 -26.79 15.78
C ASN A 104 -23.89 -26.24 14.42
N SER A 105 -23.91 -24.92 14.23
CA SER A 105 -24.34 -24.25 12.98
C SER A 105 -23.25 -23.39 12.34
N THR A 106 -22.08 -23.27 12.99
CA THR A 106 -20.99 -22.39 12.56
C THR A 106 -19.68 -23.15 12.64
N TYR A 107 -19.16 -23.57 11.49
CA TYR A 107 -17.99 -24.43 11.38
C TYR A 107 -17.38 -24.42 9.97
N TYR A 108 -16.10 -24.78 9.89
CA TYR A 108 -15.48 -25.28 8.66
C TYR A 108 -15.75 -26.78 8.55
N GLN A 109 -16.03 -27.29 7.36
CA GLN A 109 -16.26 -28.72 7.09
C GLN A 109 -15.42 -29.15 5.90
N ILE A 110 -14.58 -30.15 6.11
CA ILE A 110 -13.70 -30.74 5.11
C ILE A 110 -14.16 -32.18 4.93
N GLU A 111 -14.59 -32.52 3.73
CA GLU A 111 -15.14 -33.82 3.38
C GLU A 111 -14.38 -34.43 2.21
N ASN A 112 -14.06 -35.72 2.32
CA ASN A 112 -13.58 -36.52 1.21
C ASN A 112 -14.04 -37.98 1.38
N THR A 113 -13.92 -38.76 0.32
CA THR A 113 -14.41 -40.13 0.18
C THR A 113 -13.39 -40.95 -0.63
N ASP A 114 -13.48 -42.27 -0.57
CA ASP A 114 -12.82 -43.22 -1.47
C ASP A 114 -13.80 -43.82 -2.48
N GLY A 115 -14.64 -42.99 -3.09
CA GLY A 115 -15.57 -43.40 -4.13
C GLY A 115 -16.82 -42.54 -4.12
N TYR A 116 -17.92 -43.12 -3.63
CA TYR A 116 -19.20 -42.44 -3.62
C TYR A 116 -19.35 -41.47 -2.43
N GLY A 117 -19.36 -40.16 -2.71
CA GLY A 117 -19.58 -39.15 -1.68
C GLY A 117 -19.21 -37.72 -2.08
N VAL A 118 -19.31 -36.82 -1.11
CA VAL A 118 -18.95 -35.41 -1.25
C VAL A 118 -17.44 -35.23 -1.12
N LYS A 119 -16.90 -34.27 -1.88
CA LYS A 119 -15.48 -33.90 -1.89
C LYS A 119 -15.38 -32.39 -1.80
N SER A 120 -15.50 -31.84 -0.60
CA SER A 120 -15.65 -30.38 -0.45
C SER A 120 -14.97 -29.81 0.77
N VAL A 121 -14.67 -28.52 0.68
CA VAL A 121 -14.35 -27.63 1.78
C VAL A 121 -15.46 -26.60 1.83
N ASN A 122 -16.20 -26.60 2.93
CA ASN A 122 -17.36 -25.74 3.13
C ASN A 122 -17.18 -24.88 4.36
N LYS A 123 -17.68 -23.65 4.29
CA LYS A 123 -17.83 -22.76 5.44
C LYS A 123 -19.31 -22.55 5.72
N TYR A 124 -19.73 -22.88 6.93
CA TYR A 124 -21.10 -22.63 7.40
C TYR A 124 -21.10 -21.54 8.47
N ILE A 125 -22.01 -20.57 8.35
CA ILE A 125 -22.27 -19.52 9.34
C ILE A 125 -23.75 -19.51 9.67
N ASN A 126 -24.11 -19.73 10.94
CA ASN A 126 -25.50 -19.80 11.40
C ASN A 126 -26.38 -20.75 10.55
N GLY A 127 -25.81 -21.86 10.09
CA GLY A 127 -26.47 -22.89 9.28
C GLY A 127 -26.47 -22.62 7.77
N ASN A 128 -26.00 -21.45 7.31
CA ASN A 128 -25.94 -21.12 5.89
C ASN A 128 -24.56 -21.44 5.33
N LEU A 129 -24.51 -22.07 4.15
CA LEU A 129 -23.28 -22.24 3.38
C LEU A 129 -22.85 -20.88 2.81
N VAL A 130 -21.71 -20.37 3.25
CA VAL A 130 -21.21 -19.04 2.84
C VAL A 130 -20.04 -19.10 1.86
N ASP A 131 -19.28 -20.19 1.87
CA ASP A 131 -18.22 -20.46 0.89
C ASP A 131 -18.06 -21.98 0.72
N SER A 132 -17.70 -22.41 -0.49
CA SER A 132 -17.58 -23.81 -0.86
C SER A 132 -16.59 -23.98 -2.00
N GLN A 133 -15.70 -24.95 -1.87
CA GLN A 133 -14.77 -25.39 -2.90
C GLN A 133 -14.75 -26.92 -2.93
N ASN A 134 -14.39 -27.52 -4.06
CA ASN A 134 -14.34 -28.97 -4.19
C ASN A 134 -12.91 -29.48 -4.33
N PHE A 135 -12.64 -30.66 -3.76
CA PHE A 135 -11.44 -31.42 -4.11
C PHE A 135 -11.65 -32.10 -5.48
N ASN A 136 -10.60 -32.13 -6.29
CA ASN A 136 -10.64 -32.80 -7.59
C ASN A 136 -10.43 -34.33 -7.51
N SER A 137 -10.08 -34.86 -6.34
CA SER A 137 -9.70 -36.26 -6.17
C SER A 137 -10.20 -36.82 -4.84
N GLU A 138 -10.47 -38.11 -4.87
CA GLU A 138 -10.79 -38.95 -3.73
C GLU A 138 -9.51 -39.23 -2.92
N TYR A 139 -9.67 -39.60 -1.64
CA TYR A 139 -8.55 -40.20 -0.94
C TYR A 139 -8.36 -41.64 -1.41
N THR A 140 -7.12 -42.12 -1.37
CA THR A 140 -6.73 -43.46 -1.80
C THR A 140 -6.15 -44.26 -0.64
N GLN A 141 -6.46 -45.54 -0.59
CA GLN A 141 -5.98 -46.45 0.45
C GLN A 141 -4.47 -46.55 0.45
N ASN A 142 -3.92 -46.82 1.64
CA ASN A 142 -2.50 -46.96 1.92
C ASN A 142 -1.67 -45.72 1.56
N THR A 143 -2.33 -44.57 1.37
CA THR A 143 -1.70 -43.27 1.17
C THR A 143 -1.80 -42.48 2.47
N GLN A 144 -0.66 -42.08 3.03
CA GLN A 144 -0.65 -41.20 4.20
C GLN A 144 -0.96 -39.77 3.75
N TYR A 145 -1.98 -39.17 4.37
CA TYR A 145 -2.32 -37.77 4.20
C TYR A 145 -2.02 -37.00 5.48
N THR A 146 -1.30 -35.89 5.36
CA THR A 146 -1.26 -34.88 6.42
C THR A 146 -2.22 -33.77 6.02
N LEU A 147 -3.30 -33.65 6.78
CA LEU A 147 -4.25 -32.56 6.63
C LEU A 147 -3.70 -31.38 7.45
N SER A 148 -3.68 -30.20 6.84
CA SER A 148 -3.25 -28.95 7.44
C SER A 148 -4.24 -27.85 7.10
N ILE A 149 -4.81 -27.21 8.12
CA ILE A 149 -5.82 -26.17 8.00
C ILE A 149 -5.34 -24.94 8.75
N ASP A 150 -4.99 -23.91 8.00
CA ASP A 150 -4.63 -22.59 8.50
C ASP A 150 -5.87 -21.70 8.39
N PHE A 151 -6.45 -21.29 9.51
CA PHE A 151 -7.66 -20.47 9.54
C PHE A 151 -7.37 -19.10 10.15
N SER A 152 -7.91 -18.05 9.52
CA SER A 152 -7.84 -16.68 10.00
C SER A 152 -9.13 -15.92 9.67
N PRO A 153 -9.31 -14.68 10.19
CA PRO A 153 -10.41 -13.81 9.79
C PRO A 153 -10.41 -13.41 8.31
N SER A 154 -9.27 -13.47 7.62
CA SER A 154 -9.13 -13.02 6.23
C SER A 154 -9.18 -14.17 5.22
N SER A 155 -8.66 -15.35 5.58
CA SER A 155 -8.68 -16.54 4.71
C SER A 155 -8.69 -17.83 5.52
N THR A 156 -8.99 -18.94 4.85
CA THR A 156 -8.71 -20.27 5.40
C THR A 156 -8.14 -21.14 4.29
N THR A 157 -6.95 -21.67 4.51
CA THR A 157 -6.20 -22.50 3.56
C THR A 157 -6.14 -23.94 4.07
N ILE A 158 -6.53 -24.87 3.21
CA ILE A 158 -6.65 -26.30 3.49
C ILE A 158 -5.68 -27.02 2.56
N ASN A 159 -4.64 -27.62 3.14
CA ASN A 159 -3.76 -28.56 2.47
C ASN A 159 -4.20 -29.97 2.88
N ALA A 160 -4.96 -30.65 2.03
CA ALA A 160 -5.52 -31.96 2.32
C ALA A 160 -5.66 -32.78 1.04
N PHE A 161 -5.51 -34.10 1.16
CA PHE A 161 -5.74 -35.03 0.03
C PHE A 161 -4.91 -34.70 -1.23
N GLY A 162 -3.70 -34.18 -1.05
CA GLY A 162 -2.79 -33.80 -2.13
C GLY A 162 -3.15 -32.49 -2.84
N GLN A 163 -4.07 -31.70 -2.29
CA GLN A 163 -4.53 -30.44 -2.87
C GLN A 163 -4.49 -29.30 -1.86
N THR A 164 -4.25 -28.09 -2.35
CA THR A 164 -4.37 -26.84 -1.60
C THR A 164 -5.64 -26.11 -2.05
N ILE A 165 -6.55 -25.86 -1.11
CA ILE A 165 -7.80 -25.14 -1.34
C ILE A 165 -7.83 -23.93 -0.41
N THR A 166 -8.17 -22.76 -0.93
CA THR A 166 -8.36 -21.54 -0.13
C THR A 166 -9.81 -21.08 -0.27
N ILE A 167 -10.43 -20.77 0.87
CA ILE A 167 -11.74 -20.11 0.97
C ILE A 167 -11.54 -18.71 1.57
N ASN A 168 -12.08 -17.68 0.92
CA ASN A 168 -11.83 -16.28 1.26
C ASN A 168 -12.90 -15.80 2.24
N THR A 169 -12.55 -15.55 3.50
CA THR A 169 -13.50 -15.51 4.63
C THR A 169 -14.18 -14.15 4.84
N ASN A 170 -14.72 -13.54 3.79
CA ASN A 170 -15.10 -12.11 3.77
C ASN A 170 -16.33 -11.62 4.56
N ILE A 171 -16.89 -12.37 5.52
CA ILE A 171 -18.13 -11.90 6.19
C ILE A 171 -18.34 -12.27 7.65
N SER A 172 -17.62 -13.24 8.21
CA SER A 172 -17.64 -13.57 9.66
C SER A 172 -16.53 -14.57 10.00
N PRO A 173 -15.58 -14.25 10.89
CA PRO A 173 -14.60 -15.22 11.37
C PRO A 173 -15.30 -16.32 12.19
N ILE A 174 -14.79 -17.55 12.11
CA ILE A 174 -15.23 -18.67 12.95
C ILE A 174 -14.25 -18.78 14.13
N THR A 175 -14.78 -18.71 15.36
CA THR A 175 -14.01 -18.98 16.56
C THR A 175 -13.96 -20.48 16.80
N VAL A 176 -12.93 -21.15 16.27
CA VAL A 176 -12.71 -22.58 16.46
C VAL A 176 -12.46 -22.85 17.94
N ASN A 177 -13.30 -23.67 18.57
CA ASN A 177 -13.23 -24.06 19.98
C ASN A 177 -13.40 -25.57 20.18
N ALA A 178 -13.53 -26.33 19.10
CA ALA A 178 -13.57 -27.78 19.09
C ALA A 178 -13.25 -28.30 17.69
N PHE A 179 -12.85 -29.56 17.61
CA PHE A 179 -12.92 -30.31 16.35
C PHE A 179 -13.80 -31.54 16.52
N LEU A 180 -14.31 -32.01 15.39
CA LEU A 180 -15.09 -33.23 15.29
C LEU A 180 -14.68 -33.96 14.02
N ILE A 181 -14.40 -35.24 14.14
CA ILE A 181 -14.15 -36.13 13.01
C ILE A 181 -15.28 -37.16 12.98
N GLU A 182 -15.99 -37.20 11.85
CA GLU A 182 -17.04 -38.16 11.57
C GLU A 182 -16.61 -39.06 10.42
N THR A 183 -16.80 -40.36 10.61
CA THR A 183 -16.38 -41.40 9.68
C THR A 183 -17.50 -42.39 9.48
N THR A 184 -17.65 -42.87 8.25
CA THR A 184 -18.59 -43.95 7.90
C THR A 184 -17.89 -44.94 6.99
N GLN A 185 -18.10 -46.24 7.20
CA GLN A 185 -17.45 -47.33 6.45
C GLN A 185 -15.95 -47.08 6.27
N GLN A 186 -15.23 -47.08 7.39
CA GLN A 186 -13.86 -46.59 7.47
C GLN A 186 -12.98 -47.58 8.19
N ASP A 187 -11.85 -47.91 7.60
CA ASP A 187 -10.73 -48.61 8.24
C ASP A 187 -9.50 -47.73 8.05
N ALA A 188 -9.12 -47.00 9.09
CA ALA A 188 -8.06 -46.01 8.98
C ALA A 188 -7.34 -45.72 10.29
N PHE A 189 -6.07 -45.32 10.15
CA PHE A 189 -5.31 -44.73 11.24
C PHE A 189 -5.41 -43.20 11.20
N TYR A 190 -5.41 -42.63 12.40
CA TYR A 190 -5.34 -41.20 12.69
C TYR A 190 -4.17 -40.97 13.65
N ASP A 191 -3.40 -39.91 13.40
CA ASP A 191 -2.24 -39.57 14.22
C ASP A 191 -1.96 -38.07 14.23
N ASN A 192 -1.09 -37.61 15.12
CA ASN A 192 -0.52 -36.26 15.15
C ASN A 192 -1.57 -35.16 15.03
N ILE A 193 -2.63 -35.24 15.85
CA ILE A 193 -3.58 -34.14 15.96
C ILE A 193 -2.86 -32.99 16.65
N ASN A 194 -2.74 -31.86 15.97
CA ASN A 194 -2.15 -30.67 16.54
C ASN A 194 -3.06 -29.47 16.30
N TYR A 195 -3.22 -28.64 17.31
CA TYR A 195 -3.95 -27.39 17.24
C TYR A 195 -3.16 -26.30 17.95
N ILE A 196 -2.85 -25.24 17.22
CA ILE A 196 -2.12 -24.09 17.71
C ILE A 196 -2.96 -22.83 17.46
N THR A 197 -3.17 -22.04 18.52
CA THR A 197 -4.03 -20.83 18.51
C THR A 197 -3.27 -19.55 18.16
N SER A 198 -1.95 -19.61 18.21
CA SER A 198 -1.08 -18.64 17.58
C SER A 198 -0.40 -19.34 16.42
N GLN A 199 -0.88 -19.09 15.21
CA GLN A 199 0.00 -19.22 14.07
C GLN A 199 1.10 -18.19 14.33
N THR A 200 2.33 -18.64 14.57
CA THR A 200 3.50 -17.74 14.60
C THR A 200 3.86 -17.30 13.18
N ASP A 201 2.88 -17.06 12.32
CA ASP A 201 3.08 -16.18 11.18
C ASP A 201 3.10 -14.79 11.76
N THR A 202 4.26 -14.42 12.30
CA THR A 202 4.55 -13.04 12.60
C THR A 202 4.28 -12.26 11.33
N ASN A 203 3.24 -11.42 11.34
CA ASN A 203 2.92 -10.51 10.23
C ASN A 203 4.23 -9.86 9.75
N ILE A 204 4.54 -10.04 8.46
CA ILE A 204 5.70 -9.42 7.85
C ILE A 204 5.27 -8.01 7.45
N PRO A 205 5.86 -6.95 8.04
CA PRO A 205 5.49 -5.59 7.70
C PRO A 205 5.58 -5.35 6.18
N PRO A 206 4.71 -4.51 5.61
CA PRO A 206 4.71 -4.26 4.19
C PRO A 206 6.01 -3.58 3.75
N THR A 207 6.19 -3.45 2.44
CA THR A 207 7.23 -2.62 1.84
C THR A 207 6.60 -1.38 1.23
N ALA A 208 7.07 -0.20 1.62
CA ALA A 208 6.67 1.07 1.03
C ALA A 208 7.68 1.50 -0.03
N ASN A 209 7.20 2.15 -1.10
CA ASN A 209 8.03 2.78 -2.12
C ASN A 209 7.45 4.15 -2.47
N ALA A 210 8.14 5.22 -2.07
CA ALA A 210 7.73 6.60 -2.32
C ALA A 210 8.05 7.07 -3.76
N GLY A 211 8.60 6.19 -4.61
CA GLY A 211 9.04 6.54 -5.95
C GLY A 211 10.42 7.21 -5.96
N GLN A 212 10.89 7.58 -7.15
CA GLN A 212 12.19 8.24 -7.29
C GLN A 212 12.10 9.72 -6.97
N ASP A 213 13.17 10.29 -6.41
CA ASP A 213 13.39 11.73 -6.25
C ASP A 213 13.03 12.53 -7.51
N ARG A 214 12.56 13.75 -7.30
CA ARG A 214 12.06 14.65 -8.35
C ARG A 214 12.70 16.03 -8.24
N THR A 215 12.66 16.77 -9.35
CA THR A 215 13.01 18.18 -9.41
C THR A 215 11.86 18.93 -10.06
N THR A 216 11.47 20.06 -9.49
CA THR A 216 10.45 20.96 -10.03
C THR A 216 10.79 22.41 -9.69
N GLN A 217 10.05 23.36 -10.25
CA GLN A 217 10.15 24.77 -9.87
C GLN A 217 9.12 25.11 -8.80
N VAL A 218 9.38 26.17 -8.04
CA VAL A 218 8.41 26.73 -7.10
C VAL A 218 7.09 27.07 -7.80
N ASN A 219 5.96 26.78 -7.14
CA ASN A 219 4.59 26.94 -7.63
C ASN A 219 4.21 26.07 -8.84
N GLN A 220 5.05 25.13 -9.29
CA GLN A 220 4.71 24.20 -10.36
C GLN A 220 4.18 22.87 -9.80
N PRO A 221 2.93 22.48 -10.10
CA PRO A 221 2.35 21.23 -9.64
C PRO A 221 3.04 20.03 -10.28
N ILE A 222 3.29 19.00 -9.48
CA ILE A 222 3.79 17.70 -9.92
C ILE A 222 2.94 16.58 -9.33
N THR A 223 2.69 15.53 -10.11
CA THR A 223 2.01 14.34 -9.60
C THR A 223 3.01 13.43 -8.89
N ILE A 224 2.73 13.14 -7.63
CA ILE A 224 3.48 12.19 -6.81
C ILE A 224 2.74 10.85 -6.86
N THR A 225 3.49 9.76 -6.97
CA THR A 225 2.95 8.39 -6.99
C THR A 225 3.88 7.48 -6.22
N GLY A 226 3.31 6.69 -5.32
CA GLY A 226 4.02 5.64 -4.59
C GLY A 226 3.24 4.33 -4.62
N SER A 227 3.84 3.30 -4.04
CA SER A 227 3.25 1.96 -3.96
C SER A 227 3.58 1.29 -2.64
N GLY A 228 2.78 0.27 -2.31
CA GLY A 228 3.03 -0.64 -1.22
C GLY A 228 2.89 -2.09 -1.69
N ASN A 229 3.69 -2.99 -1.10
CA ASN A 229 3.57 -4.43 -1.32
C ASN A 229 3.65 -5.16 0.01
N ASP A 230 2.74 -6.08 0.22
CA ASP A 230 2.69 -6.98 1.36
C ASP A 230 2.84 -8.42 0.82
N SER A 231 3.74 -9.21 1.43
CA SER A 231 4.08 -10.55 0.95
C SER A 231 3.16 -11.66 1.48
N ASP A 232 2.50 -11.40 2.61
CA ASP A 232 1.63 -12.29 3.36
C ASP A 232 0.21 -11.73 3.50
N GLY A 233 -0.02 -10.50 3.05
CA GLY A 233 -1.34 -9.87 3.01
C GLY A 233 -1.54 -8.87 1.87
N ASN A 234 -2.28 -7.79 2.16
CA ASN A 234 -2.65 -6.71 1.26
C ASN A 234 -2.56 -5.35 1.96
N ILE A 235 -2.25 -4.30 1.20
CA ILE A 235 -2.23 -2.91 1.69
C ILE A 235 -3.67 -2.37 1.85
N VAL A 236 -4.00 -1.85 3.03
CA VAL A 236 -5.32 -1.28 3.35
C VAL A 236 -5.32 0.25 3.40
N SER A 237 -4.17 0.91 3.59
CA SER A 237 -4.09 2.38 3.55
C SER A 237 -2.73 2.92 3.08
N TYR A 238 -2.80 4.14 2.54
CA TYR A 238 -1.66 4.98 2.14
C TYR A 238 -1.80 6.33 2.85
N GLU A 239 -0.70 6.87 3.37
CA GLU A 239 -0.63 8.23 3.91
C GLU A 239 0.65 8.90 3.43
N TRP A 240 0.52 10.08 2.83
CA TRP A 240 1.64 10.94 2.48
C TRP A 240 1.76 12.07 3.47
N SER A 241 2.97 12.35 3.95
CA SER A 241 3.24 13.44 4.87
C SER A 241 4.51 14.20 4.54
N GLN A 242 4.58 15.45 5.01
CA GLN A 242 5.79 16.27 5.05
C GLN A 242 6.03 16.69 6.50
N GLY A 243 6.99 16.04 7.15
CA GLY A 243 7.14 16.16 8.60
C GLY A 243 5.90 15.64 9.33
N ASN A 244 5.21 16.50 10.07
CA ASN A 244 3.99 16.13 10.82
C ASN A 244 2.70 16.48 10.08
N THR A 245 2.79 17.06 8.88
CA THR A 245 1.62 17.49 8.10
C THR A 245 1.23 16.40 7.11
N ILE A 246 0.01 15.88 7.23
CA ILE A 246 -0.58 14.96 6.25
C ILE A 246 -0.94 15.73 4.98
N LEU A 247 -0.51 15.21 3.84
CA LEU A 247 -0.75 15.77 2.51
C LEU A 247 -1.86 15.03 1.76
N ALA A 248 -1.89 13.69 1.84
CA ALA A 248 -2.86 12.86 1.12
C ALA A 248 -3.00 11.47 1.77
N ASN A 249 -4.14 10.80 1.51
CA ASN A 249 -4.42 9.43 1.96
C ASN A 249 -4.62 8.45 0.77
N THR A 250 -3.97 8.73 -0.34
CA THR A 250 -4.07 7.98 -1.61
C THR A 250 -2.68 7.63 -2.13
N ALA A 251 -2.56 6.58 -2.94
CA ALA A 251 -1.28 6.18 -3.52
C ALA A 251 -0.67 7.25 -4.45
N SER A 252 -1.49 8.13 -5.02
CA SER A 252 -1.07 9.26 -5.85
C SER A 252 -1.86 10.52 -5.52
N PHE A 253 -1.20 11.67 -5.60
CA PHE A 253 -1.78 13.01 -5.42
C PHE A 253 -0.92 14.08 -6.14
N ASP A 254 -1.47 15.28 -6.35
CA ASP A 254 -0.73 16.42 -6.90
C ASP A 254 -0.10 17.25 -5.78
N TYR A 255 1.20 17.52 -5.89
CA TYR A 255 2.00 18.31 -4.95
C TYR A 255 2.45 19.61 -5.61
N THR A 256 2.23 20.74 -4.94
CA THR A 256 2.69 22.07 -5.42
C THR A 256 3.58 22.72 -4.36
N PRO A 257 4.90 22.78 -4.57
CA PRO A 257 5.81 23.40 -3.61
C PRO A 257 5.70 24.92 -3.63
N THR A 258 5.82 25.56 -2.47
CA THR A 258 5.64 27.01 -2.30
C THR A 258 6.92 27.77 -1.95
N ALA A 259 8.02 27.06 -1.74
CA ALA A 259 9.32 27.64 -1.41
C ALA A 259 10.46 26.93 -2.17
N VAL A 260 11.54 27.67 -2.44
CA VAL A 260 12.76 27.12 -3.06
C VAL A 260 13.56 26.40 -1.98
N GLN A 261 13.38 25.09 -1.90
CA GLN A 261 14.05 24.21 -0.94
C GLN A 261 13.97 22.75 -1.41
N THR A 262 14.60 21.84 -0.69
CA THR A 262 14.37 20.39 -0.87
C THR A 262 13.28 19.94 0.10
N ASP A 263 12.13 19.55 -0.43
CA ASP A 263 11.06 18.93 0.36
C ASP A 263 11.29 17.43 0.48
N THR A 264 11.03 16.86 1.65
CA THR A 264 11.04 15.40 1.87
C THR A 264 9.61 14.95 2.13
N LEU A 265 9.09 14.12 1.23
CA LEU A 265 7.75 13.55 1.32
C LEU A 265 7.87 12.09 1.73
N THR A 266 7.18 11.72 2.80
CA THR A 266 7.18 10.37 3.35
C THR A 266 5.87 9.68 3.01
N LEU A 267 5.96 8.49 2.41
CA LEU A 267 4.84 7.59 2.25
C LEU A 267 4.84 6.59 3.39
N THR A 268 3.71 6.44 4.08
CA THR A 268 3.43 5.37 5.03
C THR A 268 2.34 4.47 4.45
N VAL A 269 2.56 3.16 4.48
CA VAL A 269 1.56 2.15 4.07
C VAL A 269 1.25 1.24 5.24
N THR A 270 0.00 0.77 5.33
CA THR A 270 -0.48 -0.15 6.37
C THR A 270 -1.07 -1.39 5.72
N ASP A 271 -0.74 -2.57 6.25
CA ASP A 271 -1.32 -3.84 5.81
C ASP A 271 -2.64 -4.18 6.51
N ASN A 272 -3.29 -5.27 6.09
CA ASN A 272 -4.55 -5.75 6.68
C ASN A 272 -4.44 -6.23 8.13
N ASP A 273 -3.22 -6.47 8.62
CA ASP A 273 -2.95 -6.93 9.98
C ASP A 273 -2.40 -5.80 10.88
N GLY A 274 -2.39 -4.57 10.36
CA GLY A 274 -2.07 -3.34 11.06
C GLY A 274 -0.58 -2.98 11.14
N ALA A 275 0.33 -3.75 10.54
CA ALA A 275 1.73 -3.32 10.49
C ALA A 275 1.94 -2.24 9.43
N ILE A 276 2.98 -1.45 9.64
CA ILE A 276 3.26 -0.26 8.84
C ILE A 276 4.69 -0.29 8.33
N ALA A 277 4.88 0.29 7.16
CA ALA A 277 6.19 0.62 6.63
C ALA A 277 6.19 2.01 6.02
N SER A 278 7.37 2.60 5.86
CA SER A 278 7.49 3.92 5.26
C SER A 278 8.74 4.04 4.39
N ASP A 279 8.61 4.86 3.37
CA ASP A 279 9.69 5.26 2.47
C ASP A 279 9.58 6.76 2.19
N SER A 280 10.66 7.41 1.77
CA SER A 280 10.66 8.85 1.53
C SER A 280 11.35 9.22 0.24
N MET A 281 10.77 10.20 -0.46
CA MET A 281 11.33 10.79 -1.66
C MET A 281 11.67 12.26 -1.44
N LYS A 282 12.62 12.79 -2.21
CA LYS A 282 12.99 14.21 -2.19
C LYS A 282 12.48 14.94 -3.43
N VAL A 283 11.87 16.09 -3.22
CA VAL A 283 11.51 17.04 -4.27
C VAL A 283 12.46 18.23 -4.17
N ASN A 284 13.42 18.32 -5.09
CA ASN A 284 14.30 19.47 -5.20
C ASN A 284 13.57 20.61 -5.91
N VAL A 285 13.23 21.66 -5.17
CA VAL A 285 12.50 22.82 -5.69
C VAL A 285 13.48 23.91 -6.07
N THR A 286 13.50 24.28 -7.35
CA THR A 286 14.34 25.36 -7.86
C THR A 286 13.53 26.65 -8.02
N SER A 287 14.24 27.78 -8.07
CA SER A 287 13.63 29.05 -8.43
C SER A 287 13.23 29.05 -9.89
N ASP A 288 12.16 29.76 -10.21
CA ASP A 288 11.84 30.14 -11.58
C ASP A 288 12.79 31.27 -12.01
N THR A 289 14.02 30.94 -12.37
CA THR A 289 14.97 31.94 -12.90
C THR A 289 14.65 32.22 -14.36
N VAL A 290 13.70 33.12 -14.60
CA VAL A 290 13.75 33.95 -15.81
C VAL A 290 14.76 35.06 -15.52
N THR A 291 16.01 34.88 -15.94
CA THR A 291 16.98 35.98 -15.98
C THR A 291 16.50 36.98 -17.02
N ALA A 292 15.73 38.00 -16.62
CA ALA A 292 15.47 39.14 -17.48
C ALA A 292 16.79 39.89 -17.68
N THR A 293 17.36 39.83 -18.88
CA THR A 293 18.53 40.61 -19.24
C THR A 293 18.12 42.08 -19.32
N GLU A 294 18.85 42.96 -18.64
CA GLU A 294 18.72 44.41 -18.81
C GLU A 294 19.00 44.79 -20.27
N VAL A 295 18.13 45.62 -20.86
CA VAL A 295 18.29 46.14 -22.23
C VAL A 295 18.38 47.66 -22.14
N ILE A 296 19.49 48.22 -22.60
CA ILE A 296 19.75 49.65 -22.61
C ILE A 296 19.87 50.11 -24.08
N VAL A 297 19.20 51.22 -24.42
CA VAL A 297 19.29 51.86 -25.75
C VAL A 297 19.73 53.30 -25.55
N ASP A 298 20.88 53.66 -26.12
CA ASP A 298 21.48 54.99 -26.10
C ASP A 298 21.12 55.81 -27.35
N ASN A 299 21.23 57.15 -27.30
CA ASN A 299 21.01 58.00 -28.47
C ASN A 299 22.04 57.80 -29.60
N GLN A 300 23.09 57.00 -29.39
CA GLN A 300 24.04 56.62 -30.43
C GLN A 300 23.72 55.25 -31.07
N ASP A 301 22.74 54.50 -30.55
CA ASP A 301 22.39 53.18 -31.06
C ASP A 301 21.60 53.27 -32.37
N THR A 302 22.29 53.48 -33.49
CA THR A 302 21.70 53.72 -34.82
C THR A 302 20.71 52.66 -35.33
N THR A 303 20.69 51.46 -34.74
CA THR A 303 19.74 50.38 -35.09
C THR A 303 18.47 50.39 -34.24
N ALA A 304 18.49 51.05 -33.09
CA ALA A 304 17.42 51.05 -32.09
C ALA A 304 17.01 52.47 -31.68
N PHE A 305 17.65 53.51 -32.21
CA PHE A 305 17.35 54.92 -31.92
C PHE A 305 17.10 55.70 -33.21
N SER A 306 16.06 56.53 -33.21
CA SER A 306 15.73 57.42 -34.33
C SER A 306 15.09 58.72 -33.84
N THR A 307 15.11 59.76 -34.68
CA THR A 307 14.50 61.06 -34.37
C THR A 307 13.66 61.58 -35.53
N THR A 308 12.70 62.46 -35.20
CA THR A 308 12.01 63.32 -36.16
C THR A 308 12.16 64.79 -35.78
N GLY A 309 12.15 65.66 -36.78
CA GLY A 309 12.45 67.09 -36.62
C GLY A 309 13.94 67.36 -36.43
N THR A 310 14.29 68.47 -35.77
CA THR A 310 15.69 68.91 -35.65
C THR A 310 16.20 68.70 -34.23
N TRP A 311 17.27 67.94 -34.10
CA TRP A 311 17.96 67.64 -32.84
C TRP A 311 19.44 68.04 -32.93
N ALA A 312 20.00 68.46 -31.81
CA ALA A 312 21.41 68.79 -31.68
C ALA A 312 22.03 68.05 -30.48
N GLU A 313 23.32 67.79 -30.55
CA GLU A 313 24.09 67.24 -29.44
C GLU A 313 24.17 68.26 -28.29
N SER A 314 23.96 67.76 -27.08
CA SER A 314 23.98 68.53 -25.85
C SER A 314 25.39 68.56 -25.26
N ILE A 315 25.73 69.69 -24.65
CA ILE A 315 26.96 69.86 -23.85
C ILE A 315 26.68 69.70 -22.34
N ALA A 316 25.51 69.19 -21.99
CA ALA A 316 25.11 68.96 -20.61
C ALA A 316 25.82 67.72 -20.05
N ASN A 317 26.22 67.77 -18.78
CA ASN A 317 26.86 66.66 -18.06
C ASN A 317 25.80 65.66 -17.54
N ASP A 318 26.27 64.52 -17.05
CA ASP A 318 25.46 63.40 -16.53
C ASP A 318 24.62 62.70 -17.62
N GLU A 319 25.10 62.72 -18.86
CA GLU A 319 24.63 61.85 -19.91
C GLU A 319 24.89 60.38 -19.58
N TYR A 320 24.04 59.50 -20.11
CA TYR A 320 24.39 58.09 -20.20
C TYR A 320 25.36 57.91 -21.36
N ALA A 321 26.41 57.11 -21.17
CA ALA A 321 27.46 56.88 -22.14
C ALA A 321 28.23 58.15 -22.58
N GLN A 322 28.16 58.55 -23.86
CA GLN A 322 29.08 59.57 -24.43
C GLN A 322 28.43 60.93 -24.71
N SER A 323 27.14 60.98 -25.02
CA SER A 323 26.46 62.26 -25.28
C SER A 323 24.95 62.16 -25.07
N SER A 324 24.30 63.31 -24.90
CA SER A 324 22.83 63.43 -24.94
C SER A 324 22.43 64.38 -26.05
N ILE A 325 21.16 64.37 -26.46
CA ILE A 325 20.63 65.27 -27.50
C ILE A 325 19.48 66.12 -26.97
N TYR A 326 19.22 67.26 -27.61
CA TYR A 326 18.09 68.12 -27.30
C TYR A 326 17.43 68.66 -28.58
N SER A 327 16.17 69.07 -28.46
CA SER A 327 15.46 69.81 -29.50
C SER A 327 14.85 71.09 -28.93
N ARG A 328 14.73 72.11 -29.79
CA ARG A 328 13.96 73.34 -29.54
C ARG A 328 12.85 73.54 -30.56
N THR A 329 12.59 72.51 -31.36
CA THR A 329 11.61 72.53 -32.44
C THR A 329 10.33 71.87 -31.94
N LEU A 330 9.20 72.54 -32.08
CA LEU A 330 7.91 71.98 -31.71
C LEU A 330 7.65 70.70 -32.53
N ASN A 331 7.05 69.69 -31.90
CA ASN A 331 6.73 68.39 -32.49
C ASN A 331 7.94 67.53 -32.91
N SER A 332 9.14 67.82 -32.41
CA SER A 332 10.28 66.90 -32.52
C SER A 332 10.07 65.67 -31.64
N SER A 333 10.44 64.49 -32.13
CA SER A 333 10.40 63.24 -31.36
C SER A 333 11.74 62.50 -31.40
N ALA A 334 12.01 61.74 -30.35
CA ALA A 334 13.09 60.78 -30.26
C ALA A 334 12.46 59.43 -29.87
N ILE A 335 12.87 58.35 -30.55
CA ILE A 335 12.24 57.04 -30.45
C ILE A 335 13.32 55.99 -30.19
N TRP A 336 13.15 55.24 -29.10
CA TRP A 336 13.97 54.10 -28.70
C TRP A 336 13.20 52.80 -28.91
N HIS A 337 13.80 51.84 -29.60
CA HIS A 337 13.25 50.53 -29.97
C HIS A 337 14.12 49.41 -29.38
N PRO A 338 13.99 49.08 -28.09
CA PRO A 338 14.76 48.01 -27.46
C PRO A 338 14.42 46.65 -28.08
N ASN A 339 15.44 45.83 -28.35
CA ASN A 339 15.25 44.45 -28.80
C ASN A 339 15.10 43.51 -27.60
N LEU A 340 13.86 43.16 -27.26
CA LEU A 340 13.54 42.28 -26.14
C LEU A 340 13.64 40.82 -26.58
N LEU A 341 14.61 40.08 -26.01
CA LEU A 341 14.87 38.67 -26.37
C LEU A 341 13.88 37.67 -25.74
N THR A 342 13.14 38.10 -24.72
CA THR A 342 12.14 37.29 -24.01
C THR A 342 10.84 38.07 -23.87
N ALA A 343 9.70 37.39 -23.90
CA ALA A 343 8.43 38.00 -23.56
C ALA A 343 8.29 38.07 -22.03
N GLY A 344 7.81 39.19 -21.49
CA GLY A 344 7.68 39.36 -20.04
C GLY A 344 7.23 40.75 -19.62
N LEU A 345 7.14 40.95 -18.31
CA LEU A 345 6.94 42.27 -17.71
C LEU A 345 8.30 42.96 -17.57
N TYR A 346 8.35 44.22 -17.98
CA TYR A 346 9.55 45.05 -17.92
C TYR A 346 9.27 46.34 -17.15
N HIS A 347 10.20 46.72 -16.29
CA HIS A 347 10.25 48.09 -15.79
C HIS A 347 10.96 48.96 -16.83
N VAL A 348 10.32 50.06 -17.22
CA VAL A 348 10.86 51.00 -18.21
C VAL A 348 11.35 52.24 -17.48
N TYR A 349 12.63 52.55 -17.68
CA TYR A 349 13.28 53.73 -17.13
C TYR A 349 13.74 54.62 -18.27
N VAL A 350 13.80 55.93 -18.01
CA VAL A 350 14.43 56.88 -18.91
C VAL A 350 15.48 57.67 -18.15
N TRP A 351 16.64 57.85 -18.78
CA TRP A 351 17.69 58.71 -18.29
C TRP A 351 17.79 59.94 -19.19
N TYR A 352 17.90 61.11 -18.59
CA TYR A 352 18.17 62.36 -19.28
C TYR A 352 19.24 63.11 -18.50
N SER A 353 20.14 63.79 -19.22
CA SER A 353 21.23 64.54 -18.59
C SER A 353 20.69 65.57 -17.61
N GLY A 354 21.42 65.86 -16.54
CA GLY A 354 21.14 67.04 -15.71
C GLY A 354 21.52 68.31 -16.46
N SER A 355 21.01 69.48 -16.08
CA SER A 355 21.59 70.75 -16.56
C SER A 355 21.66 71.79 -15.47
N ILE A 356 22.77 72.52 -15.45
CA ILE A 356 22.89 73.76 -14.67
C ILE A 356 22.02 74.90 -15.25
N TYR A 357 21.45 74.72 -16.45
CA TYR A 357 20.59 75.69 -17.13
C TYR A 357 19.11 75.34 -16.92
N GLN A 358 18.36 76.17 -16.20
CA GLN A 358 16.95 75.98 -15.80
C GLN A 358 15.91 76.20 -16.92
N ASN A 359 16.21 75.81 -18.16
CA ASN A 359 15.38 76.09 -19.34
C ASN A 359 14.94 74.81 -20.08
N ARG A 360 14.65 73.73 -19.35
CA ARG A 360 14.16 72.46 -19.90
C ARG A 360 12.64 72.40 -19.86
N ASP A 361 12.08 71.42 -20.55
CA ASP A 361 10.64 71.25 -20.59
C ASP A 361 10.14 70.62 -19.27
N PRO A 362 9.32 71.34 -18.47
CA PRO A 362 8.74 70.76 -17.27
C PRO A 362 7.64 69.73 -17.58
N GLN A 363 7.25 69.58 -18.84
CA GLN A 363 6.14 68.76 -19.30
C GLN A 363 6.53 67.85 -20.48
N ALA A 364 7.78 67.37 -20.52
CA ALA A 364 8.23 66.45 -21.57
C ALA A 364 7.40 65.15 -21.55
N GLU A 365 6.79 64.80 -22.68
CA GLU A 365 5.95 63.60 -22.80
C GLU A 365 6.77 62.39 -23.26
N TYR A 366 6.65 61.29 -22.52
CA TYR A 366 7.24 60.00 -22.85
C TYR A 366 6.14 58.97 -23.05
N THR A 367 6.10 58.33 -24.22
CA THR A 367 5.12 57.28 -24.53
C THR A 367 5.80 55.93 -24.64
N VAL A 368 5.35 54.96 -23.83
CA VAL A 368 5.80 53.57 -23.86
C VAL A 368 4.75 52.73 -24.58
N HIS A 369 5.14 52.09 -25.68
CA HIS A 369 4.32 51.11 -26.38
C HIS A 369 4.68 49.70 -25.91
N TYR A 370 3.67 48.89 -25.57
CA TYR A 370 3.85 47.53 -25.07
C TYR A 370 2.78 46.59 -25.66
N ALA A 371 2.92 45.28 -25.44
CA ALA A 371 1.94 44.31 -25.92
C ALA A 371 0.56 44.61 -25.33
N GLY A 372 -0.40 45.01 -26.18
CA GLY A 372 -1.77 45.33 -25.78
C GLY A 372 -2.09 46.81 -25.61
N GLY A 373 -1.13 47.74 -25.80
CA GLY A 373 -1.43 49.17 -25.76
C GLY A 373 -0.22 50.10 -25.65
N SER A 374 -0.48 51.31 -25.15
CA SER A 374 0.56 52.31 -24.86
C SER A 374 0.17 53.16 -23.66
N GLN A 375 1.17 53.74 -23.01
CA GLN A 375 0.98 54.68 -21.90
C GLN A 375 1.88 55.90 -22.09
N THR A 376 1.34 57.09 -21.86
CA THR A 376 2.09 58.35 -21.88
C THR A 376 2.25 58.89 -20.47
N VAL A 377 3.46 59.34 -20.14
CA VAL A 377 3.79 60.00 -18.87
C VAL A 377 4.45 61.35 -19.13
N THR A 378 4.11 62.34 -18.32
CA THR A 378 4.71 63.68 -18.35
C THR A 378 5.84 63.73 -17.34
N VAL A 379 7.05 64.09 -17.78
CA VAL A 379 8.26 64.14 -16.96
C VAL A 379 8.77 65.57 -16.91
N ASN A 380 9.03 66.05 -15.70
CA ASN A 380 9.69 67.34 -15.50
C ASN A 380 11.20 67.17 -15.68
N GLN A 381 11.74 67.73 -16.76
CA GLN A 381 13.17 67.68 -17.03
C GLN A 381 13.96 68.87 -16.45
N ASN A 382 13.32 69.83 -15.79
CA ASN A 382 14.00 71.02 -15.21
C ASN A 382 14.86 70.71 -14.00
#